data_AF-A0A9E4EYS7-F1
#
_entry.id   AF-A0A9E4EYS7-F1
#
_cell.length_a   1.000
_cell.length_b   1.000
_cell.length_c   1.000
_cell.angle_alpha   90.00
_cell.angle_beta   90.00
_cell.angle_gamma   90.00
#
_symmetry.space_group_name_H-M   'P 1'
#
loop_
_entity.id
_entity.type
_entity.pdbx_description
1 polymer ?
#
loop_
_entity_poly.entity_id
_entity_poly.type
_entity_poly.pdbx_seq_one_letter_code
_entity_poly.pdbx_strand_id
1 'polypeptide(L)' 'MKPLLENGCVVTTEKYSPNAVKIPNVCEYFGVDCTNLEEFMEREKWRF' A
#
# COMPACT_ATOMS: atom_id res chain seq x y z
N MET A 1 7.77 -14.47 -9.69
CA MET A 1 8.38 -13.14 -9.48
C MET A 1 8.81 -13.07 -8.03
N LYS A 2 10.11 -12.95 -7.74
CA LYS A 2 10.59 -12.75 -6.36
C LYS A 2 10.41 -11.28 -5.99
N PRO A 3 9.86 -10.93 -4.82
CA PRO A 3 9.78 -9.54 -4.39
C PRO A 3 11.21 -9.00 -4.14
N LEU A 4 11.45 -7.74 -4.52
CA LEU A 4 12.74 -7.07 -4.33
C LEU A 4 13.00 -6.73 -2.84
N LEU A 5 11.93 -6.64 -2.05
CA LEU A 5 11.93 -6.42 -0.61
C LEU A 5 11.05 -7.48 0.04
N GLU A 6 11.63 -8.32 0.91
CA GLU A 6 10.86 -9.21 1.76
C GLU A 6 10.21 -8.34 2.87
N ASN A 7 8.87 -8.40 2.98
CA ASN A 7 8.05 -7.68 3.96
C ASN A 7 7.95 -6.15 3.79
N GLY A 8 8.09 -5.64 2.56
CA GLY A 8 7.80 -4.23 2.26
C GLY A 8 6.29 -3.93 2.20
N CYS A 9 5.90 -2.68 2.52
CA CYS A 9 4.55 -2.15 2.37
C CYS A 9 4.56 -0.93 1.46
N VAL A 10 3.65 -0.86 0.50
CA VAL A 10 3.45 0.32 -0.33
C VAL A 10 2.57 1.31 0.42
N VAL A 11 3.05 2.54 0.58
CA VAL A 11 2.27 3.65 1.16
C VAL A 11 1.95 4.65 0.06
N THR A 12 0.67 4.95 -0.13
CA THR A 12 0.21 5.88 -1.18
C THR A 12 -0.92 6.77 -0.69
N THR A 13 -1.09 7.95 -1.29
CA THR A 13 -2.24 8.83 -1.05
C THR A 13 -3.36 8.65 -2.08
N GLU A 14 -3.15 7.76 -3.08
CA GLU A 14 -4.18 7.42 -4.04
C GLU A 14 -5.32 6.64 -3.39
N LYS A 15 -6.56 7.01 -3.71
CA LYS A 15 -7.75 6.26 -3.30
C LYS A 15 -8.10 5.18 -4.31
N TYR A 16 -8.41 3.98 -3.82
CA TYR A 16 -8.96 2.89 -4.62
C TYR A 16 -10.12 3.39 -5.48
N SER A 17 -10.17 2.92 -6.72
CA SER A 17 -11.26 3.24 -7.64
C SER A 17 -11.45 2.05 -8.59
N PRO A 18 -12.63 1.42 -8.63
CA PRO A 18 -12.86 0.26 -9.47
C PRO A 18 -12.49 0.52 -10.94
N ASN A 19 -11.83 -0.46 -11.58
CA ASN A 19 -11.39 -0.41 -12.98
C ASN A 19 -10.42 0.73 -13.35
N ALA A 20 -9.76 1.36 -12.37
CA ALA A 20 -8.74 2.39 -12.62
C ALA A 20 -7.31 1.80 -12.60
N VAL A 21 -6.35 2.53 -13.18
CA VAL A 21 -4.91 2.20 -13.08
C VAL A 21 -4.29 3.00 -11.93
N LYS A 22 -4.59 2.56 -10.70
CA LYS A 22 -4.12 3.19 -9.46
C LYS A 22 -3.27 2.24 -8.65
N ILE A 23 -2.38 2.78 -7.81
CA ILE A 23 -1.48 1.98 -6.97
C ILE A 23 -2.23 0.96 -6.11
N PRO A 24 -3.32 1.31 -5.38
CA PRO A 24 -4.06 0.33 -4.59
C PRO A 24 -4.60 -0.83 -5.42
N ASN A 25 -5.08 -0.55 -6.65
CA ASN A 25 -5.61 -1.57 -7.54
C ASN A 25 -4.51 -2.52 -8.03
N VAL A 26 -3.32 -1.98 -8.33
CA VAL A 26 -2.16 -2.77 -8.73
C VAL A 26 -1.67 -3.64 -7.57
N CYS A 27 -1.58 -3.07 -6.36
CA CYS A 27 -1.20 -3.82 -5.16
C CYS A 27 -2.19 -4.93 -4.84
N GLU A 28 -3.50 -4.68 -4.94
CA GLU A 28 -4.54 -5.70 -4.78
C GLU A 28 -4.38 -6.82 -5.80
N TYR A 29 -4.21 -6.50 -7.08
CA TYR A 29 -4.04 -7.49 -8.16
C TYR A 29 -2.83 -8.40 -7.95
N PHE A 30 -1.71 -7.86 -7.45
CA PHE A 30 -0.47 -8.62 -7.22
C PHE A 30 -0.35 -9.18 -5.79
N GLY A 31 -1.31 -8.92 -4.89
CA GLY A 31 -1.24 -9.36 -3.49
C GLY A 31 -0.11 -8.71 -2.69
N VAL A 32 0.22 -7.46 -2.98
CA VAL A 32 1.24 -6.67 -2.28
C VAL A 32 0.60 -5.88 -1.15
N ASP A 33 1.20 -5.89 0.05
CA ASP A 33 0.73 -5.08 1.18
C ASP A 33 0.76 -3.59 0.80
N CYS A 34 -0.38 -2.92 0.97
CA CYS A 34 -0.58 -1.55 0.55
C CYS A 34 -1.57 -0.86 1.50
N THR A 35 -1.24 0.37 1.89
CA THR A 35 -2.03 1.16 2.84
C THR A 35 -1.94 2.64 2.50
N ASN A 36 -2.80 3.47 3.10
CA ASN A 36 -2.64 4.92 3.02
C ASN A 36 -1.69 5.49 4.10
N LEU A 37 -1.30 6.75 3.98
CA LEU A 37 -0.37 7.40 4.91
C LEU A 37 -0.86 7.39 6.36
N GLU A 38 -2.12 7.76 6.61
CA GLU A 38 -2.69 7.85 7.97
C GLU A 38 -2.72 6.47 8.64
N GLU A 39 -3.23 5.46 7.92
CA GLU A 39 -3.26 4.06 8.39
C GLU A 39 -1.86 3.51 8.64
N PHE A 40 -0.88 3.86 7.79
CA PHE A 40 0.52 3.47 8.00
C PHE A 40 1.06 4.05 9.30
N MET A 41 0.78 5.33 9.56
CA MET A 41 1.25 6.01 10.77
C MET A 41 0.64 5.41 12.04
N GLU A 42 -0.63 5.07 12.00
CA GLU A 42 -1.30 4.36 13.10
C GLU A 42 -0.70 2.97 13.32
N ARG A 43 -0.49 2.20 12.24
CA ARG A 43 0.11 0.86 12.27
C ARG A 43 1.51 0.86 12.87
N GLU A 44 2.33 1.84 12.48
CA GLU A 44 3.71 2.00 12.95
C GLU A 44 3.81 2.77 14.28
N LYS A 45 2.67 3.12 14.89
CA LYS A 45 2.59 3.81 16.19
C LYS A 45 3.43 5.08 16.24
N TRP A 46 3.41 5.86 15.17
CA TRP A 46 4.15 7.12 15.10
C TRP A 46 3.70 8.07 16.22
N ARG A 47 4.67 8.78 16.80
CA ARG A 47 4.47 9.79 17.82
C ARG A 47 5.05 11.11 17.32
N PHE A 48 4.34 12.20 17.62
CA PHE A 48 4.73 13.57 17.30
C PHE A 48 5.12 14.34 18.54
#